data_AF-A0A7C7HYS7-F1
#
_entry.id   AF-A0A7C7HYS7-F1
#
_cell.length_a   1.000
_cell.length_b   1.000
_cell.length_c   1.000
_cell.angle_alpha   90.00
_cell.angle_beta   90.00
_cell.angle_gamma   90.00
#
_symmetry.space_group_name_H-M   'P 1'
#
loop_
_entity.id
_entity.type
_entity.pdbx_description
1 polymer ?
#
loop_
_entity_poly.entity_id
_entity_poly.type
_entity_poly.pdbx_seq_one_letter_code
_entity_poly.pdbx_strand_id
1 'polypeptide(L)'
;MNDFTTIPDYGLSWLEASGDHSDIVLSTRVRLARNLQGHAFGTRARVNDRQAVLANFKEVFARSESLMKGTLLEMKDLGPRARRILLERRLVTSDLLGKTEGDPPAGTAVHFSHRDPLSVMIN
;
A
#
# COMPACT_ATOMS: atom_id res chain seq x y z
N MET A 1 11.83 0.92 -20.60
CA MET A 1 10.88 2.04 -20.77
C MET A 1 9.87 1.86 -19.64
N ASN A 2 10.07 2.55 -18.51
CA ASN A 2 9.43 2.20 -17.24
C ASN A 2 8.06 2.85 -17.16
N ASP A 3 7.04 2.00 -17.16
CA ASP A 3 5.64 2.36 -17.36
C ASP A 3 5.03 2.94 -16.08
N PHE A 4 5.20 4.25 -15.88
CA PHE A 4 4.59 5.02 -14.79
C PHE A 4 3.05 5.04 -14.87
N THR A 5 2.47 4.59 -15.98
CA THR A 5 1.01 4.49 -16.20
C THR A 5 0.32 3.49 -15.27
N THR A 6 1.09 2.60 -14.62
CA THR A 6 0.57 1.57 -13.73
C THR A 6 0.31 2.04 -12.29
N ILE A 7 0.76 3.25 -11.92
CA ILE A 7 0.46 3.83 -10.61
C ILE A 7 -0.76 4.75 -10.78
N PRO A 8 -1.98 4.28 -10.46
CA PRO A 8 -3.17 5.11 -10.60
C PRO A 8 -3.08 6.40 -9.79
N ASP A 9 -3.54 7.51 -10.39
CA ASP A 9 -3.62 8.82 -9.73
C ASP A 9 -4.63 8.86 -8.57
N TYR A 10 -5.47 7.83 -8.44
CA TYR A 10 -6.53 7.74 -7.43
C TYR A 10 -6.04 7.68 -5.96
N GLY A 11 -4.72 7.58 -5.73
CA GLY A 11 -4.10 7.76 -4.41
C GLY A 11 -3.47 9.15 -4.16
N LEU A 12 -3.55 10.05 -5.13
CA LEU A 12 -2.80 11.31 -5.18
C LEU A 12 -3.69 12.55 -5.22
N SER A 13 -5.00 12.44 -5.03
CA SER A 13 -5.89 13.61 -4.97
C SER A 13 -5.48 14.64 -3.91
N TRP A 14 -4.71 14.23 -2.89
CA TRP A 14 -4.11 15.16 -1.93
C TRP A 14 -3.10 16.13 -2.55
N LEU A 15 -2.50 15.82 -3.70
CA LEU A 15 -1.62 16.72 -4.45
C LEU A 15 -2.38 17.83 -5.18
N GLU A 16 -3.71 17.72 -5.29
CA GLU A 16 -4.52 18.73 -5.99
C GLU A 16 -4.69 20.02 -5.18
N ALA A 17 -4.34 20.01 -3.89
CA ALA A 17 -4.40 21.19 -3.02
C ALA A 17 -5.78 21.91 -3.06
N SER A 18 -6.87 21.13 -3.10
CA SER A 18 -8.24 21.60 -3.30
C SER A 18 -9.05 21.82 -2.01
N GLY A 19 -8.42 21.65 -0.83
CA GLY A 19 -9.08 21.85 0.46
C GLY A 19 -9.15 23.32 0.92
N ASP A 20 -10.01 23.60 1.89
CA ASP A 20 -10.34 24.95 2.39
C ASP A 20 -9.14 25.79 2.88
N HIS A 21 -8.04 25.13 3.27
CA HIS A 21 -6.82 25.77 3.80
C HIS A 21 -5.57 25.34 3.04
N SER A 22 -5.66 25.18 1.72
CA SER A 22 -4.56 24.66 0.89
C SER A 22 -3.36 25.60 0.74
N ASP A 23 -3.48 26.85 1.18
CA ASP A 23 -2.39 27.82 1.32
C ASP A 23 -1.42 27.46 2.45
N ILE A 24 -1.87 26.69 3.44
CA ILE A 24 -1.09 26.28 4.63
C ILE A 24 -0.98 24.76 4.74
N VAL A 25 -2.10 24.04 4.58
CA VAL A 25 -2.22 22.60 4.81
C VAL A 25 -2.05 21.84 3.50
N LEU A 26 -0.93 21.13 3.37
CA LEU A 26 -0.63 20.34 2.17
C LEU A 26 -1.52 19.09 2.04
N SER A 27 -1.77 18.37 3.13
CA SER A 27 -2.66 17.20 3.14
C SER A 27 -3.07 16.81 4.56
N THR A 28 -4.21 16.13 4.67
CA THR A 28 -4.65 15.44 5.88
C THR A 28 -4.70 13.94 5.61
N ARG A 29 -4.17 13.14 6.53
CA ARG A 29 -4.19 11.68 6.40
C ARG A 29 -4.49 10.99 7.72
N VAL A 30 -5.44 10.06 7.67
CA VAL A 30 -5.79 9.17 8.78
C VAL A 30 -5.31 7.75 8.46
N ARG A 31 -4.76 7.04 9.44
CA ARG A 31 -4.31 5.64 9.31
C ARG A 31 -4.89 4.80 10.43
N LEU A 32 -5.44 3.63 10.08
CA LEU A 32 -5.93 2.63 11.02
C LEU A 32 -5.06 1.38 10.91
N ALA A 33 -4.35 1.02 11.98
CA ALA A 33 -3.54 -0.20 12.03
C ALA A 33 -4.35 -1.33 12.67
N ARG A 34 -4.33 -2.53 12.06
CA ARG A 34 -5.02 -3.73 12.54
C ARG A 34 -4.16 -4.97 12.29
N ASN A 35 -4.28 -5.95 13.18
CA ASN A 35 -3.69 -7.28 13.04
C ASN A 35 -4.81 -8.31 12.88
N LEU A 36 -4.58 -9.34 12.09
CA LEU A 36 -5.56 -10.43 11.90
C LEU A 36 -5.39 -11.49 12.98
N GLN A 37 -6.50 -11.88 13.61
CA GLN A 37 -6.51 -12.97 14.59
C GLN A 37 -6.07 -14.28 13.94
N GLY A 38 -5.31 -15.09 14.66
CA GLY A 38 -4.79 -16.38 14.16
C GLY A 38 -3.51 -16.28 13.34
N HIS A 39 -2.98 -15.09 13.10
CA HIS A 39 -1.72 -14.88 12.37
C HIS A 39 -0.63 -14.31 13.28
N ALA A 40 0.60 -14.82 13.13
CA ALA A 40 1.76 -14.22 13.77
C ALA A 40 2.04 -12.83 13.17
N PHE A 41 2.47 -11.87 14.01
CA PHE A 41 2.72 -10.49 13.62
C PHE A 41 4.16 -10.04 13.93
N GLY A 42 4.65 -9.06 13.17
CA GLY A 42 5.95 -8.44 13.37
C GLY A 42 7.10 -9.45 13.23
N THR A 43 8.03 -9.42 14.18
CA THR A 43 9.22 -10.29 14.17
C THR A 43 8.92 -11.78 14.31
N ARG A 44 7.72 -12.14 14.79
CA ARG A 44 7.28 -13.53 14.90
C ARG A 44 6.70 -14.10 13.61
N ALA A 45 6.31 -13.23 12.67
CA ALA A 45 5.72 -13.64 11.40
C ALA A 45 6.79 -14.26 10.48
N ARG A 46 6.57 -15.51 10.08
CA ARG A 46 7.36 -16.19 9.05
C ARG A 46 6.86 -15.79 7.67
N VAL A 47 7.59 -16.20 6.64
CA VAL A 47 7.21 -15.95 5.23
C VAL A 47 5.80 -16.50 4.96
N ASN A 48 5.52 -17.72 5.40
CA ASN A 48 4.22 -18.36 5.18
C ASN A 48 3.08 -17.61 5.90
N ASP A 49 3.33 -17.03 7.09
CA ASP A 49 2.32 -16.25 7.82
C ASP A 49 1.94 -15.00 7.02
N ARG A 50 2.94 -14.26 6.50
CA ARG A 50 2.70 -13.06 5.67
C ARG A 50 1.99 -13.40 4.37
N GLN A 51 2.39 -14.50 3.72
CA GLN A 51 1.74 -14.96 2.50
C GLN A 51 0.28 -15.38 2.76
N ALA A 52 -0.01 -16.01 3.90
CA ALA A 52 -1.39 -16.34 4.28
C ALA A 52 -2.24 -15.08 4.51
N VAL A 53 -1.70 -14.06 5.17
CA VAL A 53 -2.37 -12.75 5.32
C VAL A 53 -2.65 -12.11 3.96
N LEU A 54 -1.67 -12.11 3.04
CA LEU A 54 -1.83 -11.57 1.69
C LEU A 54 -2.87 -12.37 0.88
N ALA A 55 -2.88 -13.70 0.99
CA ALA A 55 -3.87 -14.54 0.33
C ALA A 55 -5.28 -14.28 0.85
N ASN A 56 -5.46 -14.16 2.17
CA ASN A 56 -6.73 -13.78 2.77
C ASN A 56 -7.21 -12.40 2.27
N PHE A 57 -6.32 -11.40 2.25
CA PHE A 57 -6.64 -10.10 1.67
C PHE A 57 -7.07 -10.24 0.19
N LYS A 58 -6.38 -11.08 -0.59
CA LYS A 58 -6.69 -11.36 -2.00
C LYS A 58 -8.09 -11.96 -2.21
N GLU A 59 -8.56 -12.80 -1.29
CA GLU A 59 -9.90 -13.37 -1.36
C GLU A 59 -11.00 -12.36 -1.01
N VAL A 60 -10.70 -11.45 -0.06
CA VAL A 60 -11.67 -10.47 0.44
C VAL A 60 -11.80 -9.25 -0.48
N PHE A 61 -10.71 -8.74 -1.06
CA PHE A 61 -10.79 -7.51 -1.88
C PHE A 61 -11.68 -7.70 -3.12
N ALA A 62 -11.74 -8.90 -3.67
CA ALA A 62 -12.63 -9.24 -4.79
C ALA A 62 -14.12 -9.08 -4.44
N ARG A 63 -14.48 -9.06 -3.15
CA ARG A 63 -15.86 -9.02 -2.65
C ARG A 63 -16.23 -7.68 -1.99
N SER A 64 -15.29 -6.76 -1.82
CA SER A 64 -15.50 -5.51 -1.09
C SER A 64 -15.80 -4.35 -2.04
N GLU A 65 -16.95 -3.70 -1.92
CA GLU A 65 -17.32 -2.57 -2.81
C GLU A 65 -16.32 -1.40 -2.81
N SER A 66 -15.71 -1.10 -1.67
CA SER A 66 -14.74 0.00 -1.55
C SER A 66 -13.34 -0.35 -2.09
N LEU A 67 -13.06 -1.64 -2.32
CA LEU A 67 -11.75 -2.14 -2.73
C LEU A 67 -11.79 -2.80 -4.12
N MET A 68 -12.97 -3.21 -4.59
CA MET A 68 -13.15 -3.83 -5.89
C MET A 68 -12.62 -2.90 -6.99
N LYS A 69 -12.06 -3.51 -8.05
CA LYS A 69 -11.43 -2.80 -9.17
C LYS A 69 -10.20 -1.95 -8.80
N GLY A 70 -9.75 -2.01 -7.54
CA GLY A 70 -8.50 -1.40 -7.12
C GLY A 70 -7.28 -2.15 -7.66
N THR A 71 -6.12 -1.53 -7.48
CA THR A 71 -4.82 -2.08 -7.91
C THR A 71 -4.05 -2.59 -6.71
N LEU A 72 -3.73 -3.89 -6.71
CA LEU A 72 -2.85 -4.51 -5.72
C LEU A 72 -1.44 -4.62 -6.29
N LEU A 73 -0.46 -4.01 -5.61
CA LEU A 73 0.95 -4.09 -5.96
C LEU A 73 1.70 -4.86 -4.86
N GLU A 74 2.26 -6.02 -5.20
CA GLU A 74 3.19 -6.73 -4.32
C GLU A 74 4.56 -6.07 -4.39
N MET A 75 5.18 -5.78 -3.24
CA MET A 75 6.42 -4.99 -3.22
C MET A 75 7.59 -5.73 -3.87
N LYS A 76 7.62 -7.06 -3.78
CA LYS A 76 8.63 -7.91 -4.43
C LYS A 76 8.61 -7.78 -5.96
N ASP A 77 7.45 -7.49 -6.55
CA ASP A 77 7.26 -7.44 -8.01
C ASP A 77 7.54 -6.03 -8.56
N LEU A 78 7.71 -5.04 -7.68
CA LEU A 78 8.05 -3.67 -8.05
C LEU A 78 9.56 -3.48 -8.11
N GLY A 79 10.05 -2.91 -9.22
CA GLY A 79 11.45 -2.48 -9.32
C GLY A 79 11.82 -1.38 -8.29
N PRO A 80 13.11 -1.21 -7.94
CA PRO A 80 13.55 -0.26 -6.91
C PRO A 80 13.07 1.18 -7.12
N ARG A 81 12.99 1.62 -8.38
CA ARG A 81 12.49 2.96 -8.73
C ARG A 81 11.01 3.15 -8.37
N ALA A 82 10.16 2.18 -8.71
CA ALA A 82 8.74 2.22 -8.38
C ALA A 82 8.52 2.24 -6.86
N ARG A 83 9.28 1.42 -6.12
CA ARG A 83 9.28 1.42 -4.64
C ARG A 83 9.66 2.79 -4.06
N ARG A 84 10.69 3.44 -4.62
CA ARG A 84 11.13 4.78 -4.21
C ARG A 84 10.04 5.83 -4.46
N ILE A 85 9.39 5.81 -5.62
CA ILE A 85 8.30 6.74 -5.95
C ILE A 85 7.13 6.59 -4.98
N LEU A 86 6.72 5.35 -4.66
CA LEU A 86 5.66 5.10 -3.69
C LEU A 86 6.03 5.65 -2.30
N LEU A 87 7.30 5.54 -1.89
CA LEU A 87 7.78 6.07 -0.62
C LEU A 87 7.78 7.61 -0.60
N GLU A 88 8.28 8.24 -1.67
CA GLU A 88 8.36 9.70 -1.81
C GLU A 88 6.98 10.35 -1.87
N ARG A 89 6.04 9.72 -2.60
CA ARG A 89 4.62 10.09 -2.63
C ARG A 89 3.87 9.74 -1.34
N ARG A 90 4.58 9.25 -0.32
CA ARG A 90 4.05 8.79 0.98
C ARG A 90 3.00 7.69 0.86
N LEU A 91 2.86 7.00 -0.26
CA LEU A 91 1.84 5.97 -0.46
C LEU A 91 2.12 4.69 0.34
N VAL A 92 3.39 4.38 0.57
CA VAL A 92 3.87 3.29 1.43
C VAL A 92 4.78 3.81 2.55
N THR A 93 5.12 2.95 3.51
CA THR A 93 6.14 3.22 4.55
C THR A 93 7.45 2.51 4.24
N SER A 94 8.55 3.00 4.83
CA SER A 94 9.85 2.30 4.77
C SER A 94 9.77 0.90 5.37
N ASP A 95 8.96 0.70 6.43
CA ASP A 95 8.81 -0.60 7.06
C ASP A 95 8.21 -1.66 6.10
N LEU A 96 7.28 -1.26 5.23
CA LEU A 96 6.69 -2.14 4.20
C LEU A 96 7.73 -2.60 3.17
N LEU A 97 8.74 -1.76 2.92
CA LEU A 97 9.83 -2.05 1.97
C LEU A 97 10.96 -2.87 2.61
N GLY A 98 10.99 -3.00 3.93
CA GLY A 98 12.10 -3.59 4.69
C GLY A 98 13.17 -2.56 5.07
N LYS A 99 13.96 -2.90 6.11
CA LYS A 99 14.98 -2.00 6.69
C LYS A 99 16.36 -2.10 6.03
N THR A 100 16.56 -3.03 5.11
CA THR A 100 17.84 -3.33 4.45
C THR A 100 17.74 -3.07 2.96
N GLU A 101 18.88 -2.82 2.28
CA GLU A 101 18.99 -2.67 0.81
C GLU A 101 18.61 -3.93 0.01
N GLY A 102 18.02 -4.93 0.66
CA GLY A 102 17.55 -6.16 0.03
C GLY A 102 16.13 -6.04 -0.53
N ASP A 103 15.64 -7.15 -1.08
CA ASP A 103 14.27 -7.19 -1.59
C ASP A 103 13.24 -7.08 -0.45
N PRO A 104 12.08 -6.45 -0.72
CA PRO A 104 11.00 -6.35 0.24
C PRO A 104 10.58 -7.73 0.76
N PRO A 105 10.17 -7.84 2.03
CA PRO A 105 9.74 -9.11 2.58
C PRO A 105 8.62 -9.72 1.73
N ALA A 106 8.68 -11.02 1.46
CA ALA A 106 7.59 -11.71 0.77
C ALA A 106 6.27 -11.56 1.56
N GLY A 107 5.16 -11.39 0.83
CA GLY A 107 3.84 -11.14 1.40
C GLY A 107 3.53 -9.67 1.70
N THR A 108 4.44 -8.74 1.41
CA THR A 108 4.20 -7.29 1.53
C THR A 108 3.54 -6.74 0.29
N ALA A 109 2.51 -5.92 0.47
CA ALA A 109 1.78 -5.32 -0.64
C ALA A 109 1.12 -3.99 -0.26
N VAL A 110 0.75 -3.22 -1.27
CA VAL A 110 -0.13 -2.06 -1.11
C VAL A 110 -1.27 -2.16 -2.12
N HIS A 111 -2.48 -1.91 -1.64
CA HIS A 111 -3.68 -1.81 -2.46
C HIS A 111 -4.11 -0.35 -2.57
N PHE A 112 -4.44 0.10 -3.78
CA PHE A 112 -5.05 1.41 -4.04
C PHE A 112 -6.47 1.21 -4.54
N SER A 113 -7.44 1.88 -3.90
CA SER A 113 -8.80 1.92 -4.43
C SER A 113 -8.85 2.71 -5.74
N HIS A 114 -9.79 2.36 -6.63
CA HIS A 114 -10.07 3.13 -7.84
C HIS A 114 -11.05 4.29 -7.54
N ARG A 115 -11.87 4.19 -6.49
CA ARG A 115 -12.99 5.11 -6.28
C ARG A 115 -12.61 6.33 -5.44
N ASP A 116 -11.91 6.07 -4.35
CA ASP A 116 -11.63 7.05 -3.30
C ASP A 116 -10.13 7.04 -2.97
N PRO A 117 -9.57 8.12 -2.37
CA PRO A 117 -8.17 8.18 -1.93
C PRO A 117 -7.91 7.31 -0.70
N LEU A 118 -8.07 6.00 -0.89
CA LEU A 118 -7.93 4.94 0.09
C LEU A 118 -6.82 4.00 -0.34
N SER A 119 -5.87 3.78 0.56
CA SER A 119 -4.87 2.74 0.41
C SER A 119 -4.82 1.82 1.62
N VAL A 120 -4.53 0.54 1.37
CA VAL A 120 -4.33 -0.48 2.40
C VAL A 120 -2.93 -1.03 2.22
N MET A 121 -2.11 -0.95 3.27
CA MET A 121 -0.81 -1.61 3.32
C MET A 121 -0.98 -2.97 4.00
N ILE A 122 -0.39 -4.01 3.42
CA ILE A 122 -0.47 -5.38 3.88
C ILE A 122 0.94 -5.83 4.29
N ASN A 123 1.06 -6.28 5.55
CA ASN A 123 2.29 -6.70 6.24
C ASN A 123 3.35 -5.61 6.40
#